data_AF-A0A5N1J5X2-F1
#
_entry.id   AF-A0A5N1J5X2-F1
#
_cell.length_a   1.000
_cell.length_b   1.000
_cell.length_c   1.000
_cell.angle_alpha   90.00
_cell.angle_beta   90.00
_cell.angle_gamma   90.00
#
_symmetry.space_group_name_H-M   'P 1'
#
loop_
_entity.id
_entity.type
_entity.pdbx_description
1 polymer ?
#
loop_
_entity_poly.entity_id
_entity_poly.type
_entity_poly.pdbx_seq_one_letter_code
_entity_poly.pdbx_strand_id
1 'polypeptide(L)' 'MKGQLVAILLVAGVLVCFAAYCYAIFDWVTDYQTGVYQREHFEAFYETSALALYTLLGFRFMNKRMNSL' A
#
# COMPACT_ATOMS: atom_id res chain seq x y z
N MET A 1 -23.15 -6.34 -19.32
CA MET A 1 -23.29 -5.41 -18.18
C MET A 1 -22.55 -5.87 -16.92
N LYS A 2 -22.73 -7.09 -16.40
CA LYS A 2 -22.03 -7.57 -15.18
C LYS A 2 -20.49 -7.46 -15.24
N GLY A 3 -19.87 -7.84 -16.36
CA GLY A 3 -18.41 -7.75 -16.54
C GLY A 3 -17.85 -6.32 -16.54
N GLN A 4 -18.57 -5.35 -17.12
CA GLN A 4 -18.17 -3.95 -17.12
C GLN A 4 -18.26 -3.36 -15.71
N LEU A 5 -19.31 -3.69 -14.95
CA LEU A 5 -19.46 -3.23 -13.57
C LEU A 5 -18.35 -3.79 -12.67
N VAL A 6 -17.99 -5.07 -12.83
CA VAL A 6 -16.85 -5.67 -12.13
C VAL A 6 -15.53 -4.98 -12.50
N ALA A 7 -15.31 -4.68 -13.78
CA ALA A 7 -14.11 -3.98 -14.21
C ALA A 7 -14.01 -2.56 -13.60
N ILE A 8 -15.12 -1.82 -13.56
CA ILE A 8 -15.18 -0.49 -12.93
C ILE A 8 -14.87 -0.59 -11.44
N LEU A 9 -15.46 -1.55 -10.73
CA LEU A 9 -15.19 -1.77 -9.31
C LEU A 9 -13.73 -2.14 -9.05
N LEU A 10 -13.12 -2.96 -9.91
CA LEU A 10 -11.71 -3.30 -9.81
C LEU A 10 -10.82 -2.08 -10.00
N VAL A 11 -11.07 -1.27 -11.02
CA VAL A 11 -10.30 -0.04 -11.27
C VAL A 11 -10.45 0.93 -10.10
N ALA A 12 -11.67 1.16 -9.63
CA ALA A 12 -11.93 2.01 -8.48
C ALA A 12 -11.21 1.49 -7.22
N GLY A 13 -11.28 0.18 -6.96
CA GLY A 13 -10.58 -0.45 -5.84
C GLY A 13 -9.06 -0.26 -5.91
N VAL A 14 -8.46 -0.43 -7.09
CA VAL A 14 -7.01 -0.20 -7.29
C VAL A 14 -6.65 1.26 -7.00
N LEU A 15 -7.44 2.22 -7.48
CA LEU A 15 -7.20 3.64 -7.24
C LEU A 15 -7.31 4.00 -5.75
N VAL A 16 -8.31 3.45 -5.05
CA VAL A 16 -8.49 3.66 -3.61
C VAL A 16 -7.30 3.07 -2.83
N CYS A 17 -6.90 1.84 -3.13
CA CYS A 17 -5.73 1.23 -2.47
C CYS A 17 -4.44 2.00 -2.75
N PHE A 18 -4.26 2.51 -3.97
CA PHE A 18 -3.12 3.35 -4.31
C PHE A 18 -3.12 4.67 -3.53
N ALA A 19 -4.26 5.35 -3.45
CA ALA A 19 -4.40 6.57 -2.66
C ALA A 19 -4.11 6.34 -1.17
N ALA A 20 -4.64 5.26 -0.60
CA ALA A 20 -4.39 4.87 0.79
C ALA A 20 -2.90 4.55 1.04
N TYR A 21 -2.23 3.90 0.09
CA TYR A 21 -0.79 3.65 0.18
C TYR A 21 0.03 4.95 0.18
N CYS A 22 -0.29 5.89 -0.73
CA CYS A 22 0.37 7.20 -0.75
C CYS A 22 0.14 7.98 0.56
N TYR A 23 -1.07 7.93 1.09
CA TYR A 23 -1.40 8.53 2.38
C TYR A 23 -0.59 7.90 3.52
N ALA A 24 -0.53 6.57 3.59
CA ALA A 24 0.25 5.86 4.61
C ALA A 24 1.75 6.19 4.55
N ILE A 25 2.33 6.39 3.35
CA ILE A 25 3.73 6.85 3.25
C ILE A 25 3.89 8.24 3.83
N PHE A 26 2.96 9.16 3.52
CA PHE A 26 3.04 10.53 4.01
C PHE A 26 2.94 10.60 5.53
N ASP A 27 2.02 9.83 6.10
CA ASP A 27 1.84 9.67 7.54
C ASP A 27 3.11 9.11 8.19
N TRP A 28 3.64 8.01 7.62
CA TRP A 28 4.87 7.38 8.11
C TRP A 28 6.08 8.33 8.13
N VAL A 29 6.22 9.16 7.08
CA VAL A 29 7.28 10.19 7.03
C VAL A 29 7.05 11.26 8.11
N THR A 30 5.80 11.66 8.32
CA THR A 30 5.43 12.67 9.33
C THR A 30 5.73 12.16 10.74
N ASP A 31 5.38 10.93 11.05
CA ASP A 31 5.60 10.33 12.38
C ASP A 31 7.07 10.05 12.66
N TYR A 32 7.82 9.68 11.63
CA TYR A 32 9.28 9.60 11.73
C TYR A 32 9.90 10.97 12.05
N GLN A 33 9.48 12.03 11.35
CA GLN A 33 10.04 13.39 11.51
C GLN A 33 9.65 14.04 12.84
N THR A 34 8.42 13.83 13.30
CA THR A 34 7.91 14.38 14.56
C THR A 34 8.39 13.59 15.79
N GLY A 35 9.02 12.43 15.57
CA GLY A 35 9.58 11.59 16.62
C GLY A 35 8.56 10.71 17.33
N VAL A 36 7.35 10.55 16.77
CA VAL A 36 6.30 9.66 17.31
C VAL A 36 6.84 8.25 17.50
N TYR A 37 7.59 7.73 16.53
CA TYR A 37 8.20 6.40 16.56
C TYR A 37 9.27 6.19 17.64
N GLN A 38 9.79 7.27 18.25
CA GLN A 38 10.69 7.15 19.40
C GLN A 38 9.93 6.90 20.71
N ARG A 39 8.63 7.22 20.75
CA ARG A 39 7.77 6.99 21.91
C ARG A 39 6.89 5.76 21.72
N GLU A 40 6.37 5.56 20.51
CA GLU A 40 5.44 4.50 20.15
C GLU A 40 6.09 3.52 19.17
N HIS A 41 6.98 2.66 19.68
CA HIS A 41 7.73 1.72 18.84
C HIS A 41 6.84 0.65 18.16
N PHE A 42 5.69 0.33 18.76
CA PHE A 42 4.74 -0.63 18.18
C PHE A 42 4.06 -0.06 16.94
N GLU A 43 3.69 1.22 16.95
CA GLU A 43 3.14 1.93 15.80
C GLU A 43 4.16 1.95 14.66
N ALA A 44 5.41 2.34 14.97
CA ALA A 44 6.51 2.31 14.02
C ALA A 44 6.69 0.93 13.37
N PHE A 45 6.65 -0.15 14.17
CA PHE A 45 6.77 -1.51 13.64
C PHE A 45 5.59 -1.90 12.76
N TYR A 46 4.37 -1.65 13.21
CA TYR A 46 3.16 -2.04 12.49
C TYR A 46 3.09 -1.33 11.13
N GLU A 47 3.24 -0.01 11.10
CA GLU A 47 3.13 0.77 9.87
C GLU A 47 4.25 0.46 8.88
N THR A 48 5.49 0.35 9.37
CA THR A 48 6.63 -0.05 8.54
C THR A 48 6.40 -1.43 7.93
N SER A 49 5.93 -2.39 8.74
CA SER A 49 5.68 -3.75 8.26
C SER A 49 4.54 -3.81 7.24
N ALA A 50 3.48 -3.01 7.44
CA ALA A 50 2.36 -2.90 6.51
C ALA A 50 2.82 -2.32 5.15
N LEU A 51 3.59 -1.23 5.17
CA LEU A 51 4.15 -0.61 3.97
C LEU A 51 5.10 -1.58 3.23
N ALA A 52 5.99 -2.25 3.95
CA ALA A 52 6.90 -3.23 3.38
C ALA A 52 6.15 -4.41 2.75
N LEU A 53 5.17 -4.99 3.44
CA LEU A 53 4.36 -6.10 2.95
C LEU A 53 3.59 -5.71 1.69
N TYR A 54 2.92 -4.54 1.69
CA TYR A 54 2.17 -4.06 0.53
C TYR A 54 3.08 -3.90 -0.69
N THR A 55 4.26 -3.30 -0.49
CA THR A 55 5.27 -3.10 -1.53
C THR A 55 5.81 -4.43 -2.07
N LEU A 56 6.15 -5.37 -1.19
CA LEU A 56 6.64 -6.70 -1.58
C LEU A 56 5.59 -7.49 -2.37
N LEU A 57 4.32 -7.42 -1.96
CA LEU A 57 3.22 -8.06 -2.68
C LEU A 57 3.02 -7.43 -4.07
N GLY A 58 3.14 -6.10 -4.16
CA GLY A 58 3.14 -5.38 -5.44
C GLY A 58 4.25 -5.84 -6.38
N PHE A 59 5.49 -5.90 -5.90
CA PHE A 59 6.62 -6.41 -6.69
C PHE A 59 6.44 -7.87 -7.09
N ARG A 60 5.99 -8.73 -6.16
CA ARG A 60 5.71 -10.14 -6.46
C ARG A 60 4.64 -10.28 -7.53
N PHE A 61 3.58 -9.47 -7.49
CA PHE A 61 2.53 -9.46 -8.50
C PHE A 61 3.07 -9.01 -9.87
N MET A 62 3.81 -7.89 -9.91
CA MET A 62 4.46 -7.41 -11.14
C MET A 62 5.40 -8.45 -11.74
N ASN A 63 6.30 -9.03 -10.94
CA ASN A 63 7.25 -10.04 -11.41
C ASN A 63 6.54 -11.27 -11.98
N LYS A 64 5.47 -11.75 -11.33
CA LYS A 64 4.68 -12.85 -11.86
C LYS A 64 4.02 -12.50 -13.20
N ARG A 65 3.55 -11.26 -13.36
CA ARG A 65 2.86 -10.84 -14.58
C ARG A 65 3.82 -10.56 -15.73
N MET A 66 4.96 -9.94 -15.45
CA MET A 66 6.01 -9.66 -16.44
C MET A 66 6.74 -10.94 -16.89
N ASN A 67 6.99 -11.90 -16.00
CA ASN A 67 7.57 -13.19 -16.38
C ASN A 67 6.58 -14.11 -17.12
N SER A 68 5.28 -13.77 -17.12
CA SER A 68 4.24 -14.51 -17.86
C SER A 68 3.92 -13.94 -19.24
N LEU A 69 4.55 -12.80 -19.59
CA LEU A 69 4.49 -12.13 -20.88
C LEU A 69 5.73 -12.48 -21.71
#